data_AF-A0A1D6JNC5-F1
#
_entry.id   AF-A0A1D6JNC5-F1
#
_cell.length_a   1.000
_cell.length_b   1.000
_cell.length_c   1.000
_cell.angle_alpha   90.00
_cell.angle_beta   90.00
_cell.angle_gamma   90.00
#
_symmetry.space_group_name_H-M   'P 1'
#
loop_
_entity.id
_entity.type
_entity.pdbx_description
1 polymer ?
#
loop_
_entity_poly.entity_id
_entity_poly.type
_entity_poly.pdbx_seq_one_letter_code
_entity_poly.pdbx_strand_id
1 'polypeptide(L)'
;MPVLKGRTPIQCYADFMRAFRDHFATFMGNTIVEIQVGMGPAGELRYPSYPESDGTWSFPGIGEFQCYDRFMLSSLKAAAEAVGKPEWGNAGPGDSGSYKDWPEDTGFFRREGGWSTEYGEFFMSWYSQMLLEHGERILSAATGVFTGSPGVKISVKVAGIHWHYGTRSHAAELTAGYYNTRSHDGYAPIARMLARHGAVLNFTCVEMRDHEQPQDAQCRPEALVQQVAAAAREAGVGLAGENALPCRRCVHRAVVCVQRKLRLRAR
;
A
#
# COMPACT_ATOMS: atom_id res chain seq x y z
N MET A 1 6.88 16.46 -12.58
CA MET A 1 7.72 17.68 -12.74
C MET A 1 9.18 17.28 -12.98
N PRO A 2 9.90 17.97 -13.88
CA PRO A 2 11.27 17.62 -14.26
C PRO A 2 12.35 18.17 -13.29
N VAL A 3 12.32 17.74 -12.02
CA VAL A 3 13.18 18.29 -10.96
C VAL A 3 14.57 17.63 -10.85
N LEU A 4 14.87 16.63 -11.69
CA LEU A 4 16.12 15.86 -11.63
C LEU A 4 16.96 16.10 -12.90
N LYS A 5 17.66 17.24 -12.95
CA LYS A 5 18.46 17.67 -14.12
C LYS A 5 17.65 17.61 -15.43
N GLY A 6 16.42 18.13 -15.41
CA GLY A 6 15.52 18.12 -16.57
C GLY A 6 14.67 16.86 -16.74
N ARG A 7 14.84 15.84 -15.90
CA ARG A 7 14.02 14.62 -15.89
C ARG A 7 13.02 14.60 -14.74
N THR A 8 11.88 13.97 -14.97
CA THR A 8 10.90 13.64 -13.92
C THR A 8 11.34 12.39 -13.15
N PRO A 9 10.86 12.18 -11.91
CA PRO A 9 11.12 10.93 -11.18
C PRO A 9 10.75 9.67 -11.97
N ILE A 10 9.58 9.66 -12.63
CA ILE A 10 9.12 8.54 -13.46
C ILE A 10 10.08 8.27 -14.63
N GLN A 11 10.61 9.31 -15.27
CA GLN A 11 11.63 9.15 -16.32
C GLN A 11 12.91 8.52 -15.77
N CYS A 12 13.38 8.97 -14.60
CA CYS A 12 14.55 8.39 -13.95
C CYS A 12 14.34 6.90 -13.62
N TYR A 13 13.16 6.52 -13.11
CA TYR A 13 12.82 5.11 -12.84
C TYR A 13 12.78 4.29 -14.13
N ALA A 14 12.14 4.80 -15.18
CA ALA A 14 12.08 4.13 -16.48
C ALA A 14 13.47 3.95 -17.11
N ASP A 15 14.33 4.97 -17.03
CA ASP A 15 15.71 4.90 -17.52
C ASP A 15 16.52 3.85 -16.77
N PHE A 16 16.37 3.79 -15.44
CA PHE A 16 17.03 2.77 -14.62
C PHE A 16 16.56 1.36 -14.98
N MET A 17 15.24 1.14 -15.08
CA MET A 17 14.67 -0.15 -15.46
C MET A 17 15.14 -0.58 -16.86
N ARG A 18 15.22 0.36 -17.81
CA ARG A 18 15.72 0.09 -19.17
C ARG A 18 17.19 -0.30 -19.17
N ALA A 19 18.03 0.44 -18.45
CA ALA A 19 19.45 0.11 -18.31
C ALA A 19 19.65 -1.27 -17.66
N PHE A 20 18.86 -1.60 -16.63
CA PHE A 20 18.87 -2.92 -16.00
C PHE A 20 18.49 -4.03 -16.99
N ARG A 21 17.38 -3.85 -17.72
CA ARG A 21 16.93 -4.80 -18.74
C ARG A 21 18.02 -5.04 -19.79
N ASP A 22 18.61 -3.97 -20.32
CA ASP A 22 19.58 -4.05 -21.41
C ASP A 22 20.90 -4.68 -20.95
N HIS A 23 21.37 -4.34 -19.75
CA HIS A 23 22.59 -4.92 -19.17
C HIS A 23 22.44 -6.42 -18.86
N PHE A 24 21.27 -6.84 -18.36
CA PHE A 24 20.99 -8.23 -17.99
C PHE A 24 20.15 -8.99 -19.03
N ALA A 25 20.13 -8.53 -20.29
CA ALA A 25 19.22 -9.05 -21.32
C ALA A 25 19.31 -10.58 -21.51
N THR A 26 20.51 -11.16 -21.40
CA THR A 26 20.74 -12.60 -21.53
C THR A 26 20.18 -13.44 -20.37
N PHE A 27 19.91 -12.81 -19.22
CA PHE A 27 19.38 -13.44 -18.02
C PHE A 27 17.86 -13.32 -17.89
N MET A 28 17.23 -12.42 -18.66
CA MET A 28 15.79 -12.16 -18.61
C MET A 28 14.98 -13.36 -19.08
N GLY A 29 13.96 -13.74 -18.32
CA GLY A 29 13.10 -14.88 -18.61
C GLY A 29 13.72 -16.24 -18.30
N ASN A 30 14.97 -16.27 -17.84
CA ASN A 30 15.68 -17.48 -17.44
C ASN A 30 16.07 -17.40 -15.95
N THR A 31 17.06 -16.57 -15.62
CA THR A 31 17.58 -16.45 -14.26
C THR A 31 16.78 -15.40 -13.54
N ILE A 32 16.45 -14.31 -14.25
CA ILE A 32 15.60 -13.24 -13.78
C ILE A 32 14.20 -13.52 -14.33
N VAL A 33 13.32 -14.06 -13.47
CA VAL A 33 11.93 -14.40 -13.82
C VAL A 33 10.92 -13.42 -13.22
N GLU A 34 11.36 -12.54 -12.33
CA GLU A 34 10.51 -11.57 -11.66
C GLU A 34 11.26 -10.25 -11.41
N ILE A 35 10.56 -9.14 -11.65
CA ILE A 35 10.99 -7.78 -11.32
C ILE A 35 9.98 -7.21 -10.33
N GLN A 36 10.39 -7.14 -9.06
CA GLN A 36 9.60 -6.44 -8.04
C GLN A 36 9.88 -4.94 -8.14
N VAL A 37 8.88 -4.16 -8.55
CA VAL A 37 9.03 -2.73 -8.78
C VAL A 37 8.75 -1.99 -7.48
N GLY A 38 9.79 -1.39 -6.90
CA GLY A 38 9.69 -0.60 -5.68
C GLY A 38 8.90 0.70 -5.89
N MET A 39 7.90 0.95 -5.04
CA MET A 39 6.99 2.11 -5.17
C MET A 39 7.03 3.09 -4.00
N GLY A 40 7.87 2.86 -3.00
CA GLY A 40 7.88 3.69 -1.79
C GLY A 40 8.84 3.15 -0.73
N PRO A 41 8.66 3.53 0.54
CA PRO A 41 9.49 3.05 1.64
C PRO A 41 9.51 1.52 1.68
N ALA A 42 10.69 0.92 1.90
CA ALA A 42 10.90 -0.53 1.83
C ALA A 42 10.49 -1.19 0.50
N GLY A 43 10.34 -0.41 -0.58
CA GLY A 43 9.85 -0.88 -1.88
C GLY A 43 8.33 -1.03 -1.96
N GLU A 44 7.61 -0.72 -0.89
CA GLU A 44 6.16 -0.94 -0.78
C GLU A 44 5.36 0.20 -1.40
N LEU A 45 4.20 -0.11 -2.00
CA LEU A 45 3.22 0.89 -2.43
C LEU A 45 2.48 1.42 -1.20
N ARG A 46 3.05 2.43 -0.54
CA ARG A 46 2.45 3.15 0.59
C ARG A 46 3.17 4.46 0.87
N TYR A 47 2.60 5.25 1.79
CA TYR A 47 3.28 6.36 2.43
C TYR A 47 4.19 5.90 3.59
N PRO A 48 5.23 6.69 3.95
CA PRO A 48 6.10 6.42 5.10
C PRO A 48 5.45 6.83 6.43
N SER A 49 4.26 6.31 6.74
CA SER A 49 3.45 6.76 7.90
C SER A 49 3.91 6.26 9.26
N TYR A 50 4.78 5.25 9.31
CA TYR A 50 5.34 4.65 10.53
C TYR A 50 6.88 4.56 10.48
N PRO A 51 7.59 5.70 10.51
CA PRO A 51 9.05 5.69 10.51
C PRO A 51 9.59 5.18 11.86
N GLU A 52 10.17 3.97 11.87
CA GLU A 52 10.78 3.38 13.06
C GLU A 52 12.10 4.06 13.47
N SER A 53 12.74 4.79 12.55
CA SER A 53 13.97 5.53 12.82
C SER A 53 13.76 6.54 13.96
N ASP A 54 14.75 6.62 14.85
CA ASP A 54 14.86 7.65 15.89
C ASP A 54 13.68 7.69 16.90
N GLY A 55 12.87 6.62 16.95
CA GLY A 55 11.75 6.51 17.88
C GLY A 55 10.60 7.46 17.57
N THR A 56 10.51 8.02 16.35
CA THR A 56 9.38 8.86 15.91
C THR A 56 8.06 8.09 16.02
N TRP A 57 8.06 6.84 15.54
CA TRP A 57 6.95 5.92 15.68
C TRP A 57 7.36 4.70 16.50
N SER A 58 6.39 4.07 17.16
CA SER A 58 6.55 2.75 17.79
C SER A 58 5.26 1.98 17.67
N PHE A 59 5.35 0.70 17.38
CA PHE A 59 4.19 -0.20 17.34
C PHE A 59 3.42 -0.18 18.68
N PRO A 60 2.08 -0.10 18.69
CA PRO A 60 1.17 -0.13 17.54
C PRO A 60 0.61 1.26 17.15
N GLY A 61 1.37 2.36 17.22
CA GLY A 61 0.83 3.70 16.97
C GLY A 61 0.15 3.88 15.61
N ILE A 62 -0.81 4.81 15.52
CA ILE A 62 -1.60 5.08 14.29
C ILE A 62 -0.78 5.60 13.11
N GLY A 63 0.40 6.18 13.35
CA GLY A 63 1.18 6.87 12.33
C GLY A 63 0.63 8.26 11.99
N GLU A 64 1.16 8.90 10.96
CA GLU A 64 0.69 10.22 10.50
C GLU A 64 0.54 10.28 8.98
N PHE A 65 -0.38 11.13 8.50
CA PHE A 65 -0.51 11.41 7.07
C PHE A 65 0.76 12.07 6.50
N GLN A 66 1.22 11.61 5.34
CA GLN A 66 2.47 12.05 4.72
C GLN A 66 2.21 12.85 3.44
N CYS A 67 1.45 13.94 3.55
CA CYS A 67 0.98 14.73 2.40
C CYS A 67 1.22 16.24 2.53
N TYR A 68 2.16 16.66 3.38
CA TYR A 68 2.38 18.08 3.71
C TYR A 68 3.46 18.75 2.85
N ASP A 69 4.02 18.06 1.84
CA ASP A 69 4.89 18.73 0.88
C ASP A 69 4.07 19.68 -0.02
N ARG A 70 4.74 20.71 -0.54
CA ARG A 70 4.08 21.77 -1.33
C ARG A 70 3.30 21.26 -2.54
N PHE A 71 3.66 20.11 -3.13
CA PHE A 71 3.00 19.59 -4.32
C PHE A 71 1.73 18.84 -3.96
N MET A 72 1.78 18.00 -2.92
CA MET A 72 0.59 17.36 -2.37
C MET A 72 -0.42 18.39 -1.84
N LEU A 73 0.04 19.40 -1.10
CA LEU A 73 -0.85 20.48 -0.63
C LEU A 73 -1.50 21.25 -1.79
N SER A 74 -0.75 21.53 -2.85
CA SER A 74 -1.31 22.16 -4.06
C SER A 74 -2.34 21.26 -4.76
N SER A 75 -2.12 19.95 -4.78
CA SER A 75 -3.07 18.98 -5.34
C SER A 75 -4.34 18.87 -4.51
N LEU A 76 -4.21 18.82 -3.18
CA LEU A 76 -5.34 18.80 -2.25
C LEU A 76 -6.21 20.05 -2.40
N LYS A 77 -5.57 21.23 -2.47
CA LYS A 77 -6.26 22.49 -2.69
C LYS A 77 -7.07 22.49 -3.98
N ALA A 78 -6.47 22.05 -5.09
CA ALA A 78 -7.17 21.95 -6.36
C ALA A 78 -8.34 20.95 -6.33
N ALA A 79 -8.18 19.80 -5.66
CA ALA A 79 -9.24 18.82 -5.48
C ALA A 79 -10.42 19.38 -4.66
N ALA A 80 -10.13 20.16 -3.63
CA ALA A 80 -11.12 20.80 -2.77
C ALA A 80 -11.90 21.91 -3.51
N GLU A 81 -11.21 22.72 -4.31
CA GLU A 81 -11.83 23.71 -5.19
C GLU A 81 -12.77 23.05 -6.23
N ALA A 82 -12.37 21.91 -6.80
CA ALA A 82 -13.16 21.19 -7.80
C ALA A 82 -14.48 20.65 -7.26
N VAL A 83 -14.57 20.34 -5.96
CA VAL A 83 -15.82 19.90 -5.31
C VAL A 83 -16.59 21.05 -4.65
N GLY A 84 -16.17 22.30 -4.85
CA GLY A 84 -16.84 23.48 -4.30
C GLY A 84 -16.67 23.65 -2.79
N LYS A 85 -15.63 23.04 -2.20
CA LYS A 85 -15.31 23.08 -0.76
C LYS A 85 -13.86 23.52 -0.55
N PRO A 86 -13.46 24.74 -0.98
CA PRO A 86 -12.08 25.19 -0.92
C PRO A 86 -11.46 25.11 0.49
N GLU A 87 -12.27 25.22 1.54
CA GLU A 87 -11.86 25.10 2.93
C GLU A 87 -11.31 23.71 3.31
N TRP A 88 -11.72 22.66 2.59
CA TRP A 88 -11.19 21.30 2.77
C TRP A 88 -9.76 21.16 2.23
N GLY A 89 -9.32 22.13 1.42
CA GLY A 89 -8.03 22.14 0.73
C GLY A 89 -6.88 22.77 1.51
N ASN A 90 -7.14 23.29 2.71
CA ASN A 90 -6.15 24.08 3.47
C ASN A 90 -4.98 23.23 3.98
N ALA A 91 -5.25 22.03 4.48
CA ALA A 91 -4.30 21.04 4.97
C ALA A 91 -4.99 19.68 5.16
N GLY A 92 -4.24 18.65 5.54
CA GLY A 92 -4.82 17.41 6.05
C GLY A 92 -5.54 17.59 7.40
N PRO A 93 -6.23 16.57 7.90
CA PRO A 93 -7.03 16.65 9.13
C PRO A 93 -6.19 17.05 10.34
N GLY A 94 -6.52 18.20 10.94
CA GLY A 94 -5.77 18.75 12.09
C GLY A 94 -6.02 18.03 13.42
N ASP A 95 -7.02 17.16 13.48
CA ASP A 95 -7.42 16.37 14.64
C ASP A 95 -7.02 14.89 14.53
N SER A 96 -6.06 14.58 13.65
CA SER A 96 -5.55 13.22 13.38
C SER A 96 -4.56 12.68 14.42
N GLY A 97 -4.17 13.49 15.41
CA GLY A 97 -3.19 13.09 16.43
C GLY A 97 -1.77 13.00 15.88
N SER A 98 -0.94 12.20 16.54
CA SER A 98 0.48 12.01 16.22
C SER A 98 0.86 10.53 16.12
N TYR A 99 2.07 10.25 15.62
CA TYR A 99 2.55 8.89 15.29
C TYR A 99 2.20 7.78 16.29
N LYS A 100 2.28 8.07 17.60
CA LYS A 100 2.16 7.07 18.69
C LYS A 100 0.78 7.04 19.34
N ASP A 101 -0.13 7.90 18.91
CA ASP A 101 -1.47 7.96 19.48
C ASP A 101 -2.27 6.71 19.12
N TRP A 102 -3.34 6.49 19.88
CA TRP A 102 -4.33 5.46 19.60
C TRP A 102 -5.52 6.05 18.86
N PRO A 103 -6.26 5.26 18.06
CA PRO A 103 -7.38 5.78 17.28
C PRO A 103 -8.41 6.53 18.14
N GLU A 104 -8.77 5.97 19.30
CA GLU A 104 -9.79 6.54 20.20
C GLU A 104 -9.34 7.82 20.91
N ASP A 105 -8.04 8.12 20.93
CA ASP A 105 -7.48 9.34 21.52
C ASP A 105 -7.49 10.54 20.54
N THR A 106 -7.90 10.31 19.29
CA THR A 106 -7.89 11.33 18.24
C THR A 106 -9.31 11.74 17.83
N GLY A 107 -9.49 13.00 17.44
CA GLY A 107 -10.76 13.47 16.88
C GLY A 107 -11.07 12.81 15.54
N PHE A 108 -10.04 12.59 14.73
CA PHE A 108 -10.20 12.07 13.38
C PHE A 108 -10.47 10.57 13.36
N PHE A 109 -9.75 9.72 14.11
CA PHE A 109 -9.76 8.26 13.96
C PHE A 109 -10.62 7.49 14.97
N ARG A 110 -11.16 8.14 16.01
CA ARG A 110 -12.04 7.49 16.99
C ARG A 110 -13.27 6.87 16.31
N ARG A 111 -13.99 6.00 17.02
CA ARG A 111 -15.11 5.21 16.47
C ARG A 111 -16.13 5.98 15.61
N GLU A 112 -16.44 7.22 15.97
CA GLU A 112 -17.33 8.15 15.25
C GLU A 112 -16.59 9.47 15.03
N GLY A 113 -15.40 9.37 14.42
CA GLY A 113 -14.48 10.47 14.18
C GLY A 113 -14.61 11.10 12.80
N GLY A 114 -13.73 12.07 12.54
CA GLY A 114 -13.63 12.80 11.28
C GLY A 114 -13.52 11.88 10.05
N TRP A 115 -12.91 10.70 10.17
CA TRP A 115 -12.76 9.71 9.10
C TRP A 115 -14.09 9.29 8.44
N SER A 116 -15.21 9.36 9.18
CA SER A 116 -16.55 8.96 8.71
C SER A 116 -17.46 10.13 8.30
N THR A 117 -16.91 11.34 8.22
CA THR A 117 -17.63 12.54 7.77
C THR A 117 -17.46 12.77 6.27
N GLU A 118 -18.26 13.65 5.66
CA GLU A 118 -18.09 14.03 4.24
C GLU A 118 -16.66 14.55 3.95
N TYR A 119 -16.08 15.33 4.88
CA TYR A 119 -14.70 15.78 4.76
C TYR A 119 -13.70 14.62 4.83
N GLY A 120 -13.91 13.68 5.76
CA GLY A 120 -13.08 12.49 5.90
C GLY A 120 -13.10 11.62 4.65
N GLU A 121 -14.29 11.38 4.10
CA GLU A 121 -14.46 10.64 2.85
C GLU A 121 -13.76 11.34 1.68
N PHE A 122 -13.90 12.67 1.57
CA PHE A 122 -13.18 13.46 0.58
C PHE A 122 -11.66 13.33 0.72
N PHE A 123 -11.14 13.59 1.92
CA PHE A 123 -9.70 13.58 2.18
C PHE A 123 -9.10 12.20 1.95
N MET A 124 -9.75 11.14 2.45
CA MET A 124 -9.26 9.78 2.30
C MET A 124 -9.36 9.27 0.86
N SER A 125 -10.41 9.66 0.13
CA SER A 125 -10.52 9.36 -1.30
C SER A 125 -9.38 10.02 -2.07
N TRP A 126 -9.11 11.31 -1.82
CA TRP A 126 -7.98 12.01 -2.44
C TRP A 126 -6.64 11.36 -2.08
N TYR A 127 -6.38 11.13 -0.79
CA TYR A 127 -5.09 10.65 -0.31
C TYR A 127 -4.74 9.26 -0.85
N SER A 128 -5.70 8.33 -0.83
CA SER A 128 -5.53 6.99 -1.41
C SER A 128 -5.46 7.00 -2.93
N GLN A 129 -6.23 7.87 -3.60
CA GLN A 129 -6.16 8.04 -5.05
C GLN A 129 -4.78 8.53 -5.50
N MET A 130 -4.14 9.45 -4.76
CA MET A 130 -2.78 9.90 -5.06
C MET A 130 -1.77 8.75 -5.05
N LEU A 131 -1.91 7.80 -4.11
CA LEU A 131 -1.09 6.60 -4.05
C LEU A 131 -1.39 5.64 -5.21
N LEU A 132 -2.66 5.46 -5.58
CA LEU A 132 -3.06 4.63 -6.72
C LEU A 132 -2.51 5.18 -8.05
N GLU A 133 -2.60 6.49 -8.27
CA GLU A 133 -2.06 7.14 -9.47
C GLU A 133 -0.53 7.09 -9.54
N HIS A 134 0.13 7.15 -8.38
CA HIS A 134 1.57 6.90 -8.30
C HIS A 134 1.92 5.48 -8.74
N GLY A 135 1.22 4.48 -8.21
CA GLY A 135 1.37 3.08 -8.63
C GLY A 135 1.13 2.88 -10.12
N GLU A 136 0.03 3.45 -10.65
CA GLU A 136 -0.34 3.39 -12.07
C GLU A 136 0.76 3.94 -12.99
N ARG A 137 1.33 5.11 -12.64
CA ARG A 137 2.39 5.75 -13.43
C ARG A 137 3.68 4.93 -13.45
N ILE A 138 4.08 4.39 -12.30
CA ILE A 138 5.28 3.56 -12.21
C ILE A 138 5.08 2.22 -12.94
N LEU A 139 3.92 1.57 -12.76
CA LEU A 139 3.62 0.33 -13.46
C LEU A 139 3.56 0.51 -14.96
N SER A 140 2.91 1.57 -15.46
CA SER A 140 2.87 1.87 -16.89
C SER A 140 4.28 2.01 -17.47
N ALA A 141 5.20 2.63 -16.73
CA ALA A 141 6.60 2.73 -17.13
C ALA A 141 7.32 1.37 -17.08
N ALA A 142 7.10 0.58 -16.03
CA ALA A 142 7.72 -0.73 -15.85
C ALA A 142 7.24 -1.74 -16.89
N THR A 143 5.93 -1.86 -17.09
CA THR A 143 5.33 -2.71 -18.13
C THR A 143 5.85 -2.31 -19.50
N GLY A 144 5.88 -1.01 -19.81
CA GLY A 144 6.46 -0.51 -21.06
C GLY A 144 7.92 -0.92 -21.29
N VAL A 145 8.74 -1.00 -20.23
CA VAL A 145 10.14 -1.45 -20.33
C VAL A 145 10.23 -2.97 -20.52
N PHE A 146 9.46 -3.75 -19.77
CA PHE A 146 9.62 -5.22 -19.70
C PHE A 146 8.64 -6.02 -20.56
N THR A 147 7.72 -5.38 -21.30
CA THR A 147 6.79 -6.08 -22.23
C THR A 147 7.52 -6.95 -23.25
N GLY A 148 8.72 -6.55 -23.66
CA GLY A 148 9.57 -7.29 -24.61
C GLY A 148 10.46 -8.37 -23.98
N SER A 149 10.25 -8.73 -22.71
CA SER A 149 11.05 -9.73 -21.99
C SER A 149 10.19 -10.95 -21.62
N PRO A 150 10.01 -11.92 -22.54
CA PRO A 150 9.19 -13.10 -22.28
C PRO A 150 9.65 -13.85 -21.03
N GLY A 151 8.70 -14.35 -20.24
CA GLY A 151 8.99 -15.12 -19.03
C GLY A 151 9.33 -14.28 -17.79
N VAL A 152 9.43 -12.95 -17.91
CA VAL A 152 9.59 -12.04 -16.76
C VAL A 152 8.23 -11.56 -16.27
N LYS A 153 7.96 -11.70 -14.98
CA LYS A 153 6.78 -11.14 -14.31
C LYS A 153 7.12 -9.83 -13.61
N ILE A 154 6.18 -8.89 -13.58
CA ILE A 154 6.27 -7.72 -12.74
C ILE A 154 5.49 -7.99 -11.45
N SER A 155 6.04 -7.62 -10.30
CA SER A 155 5.34 -7.68 -9.02
C SER A 155 5.43 -6.36 -8.26
N VAL A 156 4.46 -6.13 -7.39
CA VAL A 156 4.36 -4.94 -6.54
C VAL A 156 4.13 -5.37 -5.12
N LYS A 157 4.88 -4.78 -4.20
CA LYS A 157 4.77 -5.07 -2.78
C LYS A 157 3.73 -4.16 -2.12
N VAL A 158 2.78 -4.76 -1.42
CA VAL A 158 1.75 -4.07 -0.62
C VAL A 158 1.96 -4.46 0.85
N ALA A 159 1.97 -3.48 1.74
CA ALA A 159 2.29 -3.68 3.15
C ALA A 159 1.09 -4.28 3.93
N GLY A 160 1.37 -5.26 4.79
CA GLY A 160 0.41 -5.84 5.73
C GLY A 160 0.29 -5.01 7.00
N ILE A 161 -0.53 -3.97 6.98
CA ILE A 161 -0.74 -3.10 8.14
C ILE A 161 -1.86 -3.66 8.99
N HIS A 162 -1.47 -4.54 9.93
CA HIS A 162 -2.41 -5.38 10.65
C HIS A 162 -2.89 -4.79 11.99
N TRP A 163 -2.18 -3.80 12.56
CA TRP A 163 -2.58 -3.15 13.81
C TRP A 163 -3.71 -2.16 13.56
N HIS A 164 -4.57 -1.98 14.56
CA HIS A 164 -5.81 -1.23 14.47
C HIS A 164 -6.83 -1.68 13.41
N TYR A 165 -6.58 -2.75 12.65
CA TYR A 165 -7.54 -3.34 11.72
C TYR A 165 -8.86 -3.74 12.43
N GLY A 166 -8.81 -4.09 13.72
CA GLY A 166 -10.00 -4.39 14.51
C GLY A 166 -10.87 -3.17 14.88
N THR A 167 -10.39 -1.94 14.68
CA THR A 167 -11.18 -0.72 14.92
C THR A 167 -12.10 -0.43 13.72
N ARG A 168 -12.94 0.62 13.81
CA ARG A 168 -13.79 1.00 12.66
C ARG A 168 -13.04 1.80 11.61
N SER A 169 -12.11 2.65 12.07
CA SER A 169 -11.34 3.55 11.22
C SER A 169 -10.19 2.88 10.52
N HIS A 170 -9.65 1.78 11.06
CA HIS A 170 -8.44 1.14 10.54
C HIS A 170 -7.29 2.17 10.41
N ALA A 171 -7.12 3.01 11.43
CA ALA A 171 -6.31 4.24 11.38
C ALA A 171 -4.92 4.08 10.73
N ALA A 172 -4.21 2.99 11.03
CA ALA A 172 -2.88 2.73 10.48
C ALA A 172 -2.89 2.45 8.97
N GLU A 173 -3.93 1.79 8.46
CA GLU A 173 -4.12 1.60 7.03
C GLU A 173 -4.40 2.94 6.35
N LEU A 174 -5.25 3.78 6.95
CA LEU A 174 -5.58 5.11 6.45
C LEU A 174 -4.34 6.00 6.33
N THR A 175 -3.51 6.08 7.38
CA THR A 175 -2.29 6.92 7.34
C THR A 175 -1.27 6.42 6.33
N ALA A 176 -1.22 5.11 6.06
CA ALA A 176 -0.36 4.54 5.02
C ALA A 176 -0.88 4.73 3.59
N GLY A 177 -2.10 5.25 3.42
CA GLY A 177 -2.75 5.51 2.14
C GLY A 177 -3.66 4.39 1.64
N TYR A 178 -3.88 3.34 2.44
CA TYR A 178 -4.89 2.33 2.15
C TYR A 178 -6.21 2.81 2.74
N TYR A 179 -7.11 3.31 1.89
CA TYR A 179 -8.44 3.72 2.35
C TYR A 179 -9.31 2.49 2.63
N ASN A 180 -8.90 1.66 3.58
CA ASN A 180 -9.63 0.52 4.07
C ASN A 180 -10.33 0.93 5.37
N THR A 181 -11.60 0.59 5.52
CA THR A 181 -12.35 0.77 6.77
C THR A 181 -13.26 -0.44 6.96
N ARG A 182 -14.00 -0.47 8.07
CA ARG A 182 -14.97 -1.54 8.31
C ARG A 182 -16.02 -1.70 7.19
N SER A 183 -16.28 -0.65 6.41
CA SER A 183 -17.29 -0.62 5.35
C SER A 183 -16.76 -0.25 3.96
N HIS A 184 -15.44 -0.10 3.80
CA HIS A 184 -14.82 0.28 2.54
C HIS A 184 -13.61 -0.62 2.27
N ASP A 185 -13.56 -1.26 1.09
CA ASP A 185 -12.42 -2.10 0.69
C ASP A 185 -11.34 -1.26 0.00
N GLY A 186 -10.26 -0.96 0.72
CA GLY A 186 -9.12 -0.20 0.22
C GLY A 186 -8.16 -0.99 -0.67
N TYR A 187 -8.25 -2.33 -0.67
CA TYR A 187 -7.34 -3.21 -1.40
C TYR A 187 -7.86 -3.59 -2.79
N ALA A 188 -9.19 -3.64 -2.97
CA ALA A 188 -9.80 -3.92 -4.26
C ALA A 188 -9.37 -2.94 -5.39
N PRO A 189 -9.30 -1.61 -5.18
CA PRO A 189 -8.76 -0.68 -6.18
C PRO A 189 -7.30 -0.95 -6.54
N ILE A 190 -6.46 -1.30 -5.55
CA ILE A 190 -5.05 -1.66 -5.76
C ILE A 190 -4.97 -2.93 -6.63
N ALA A 191 -5.69 -3.98 -6.26
CA ALA A 191 -5.72 -5.22 -7.02
C ALA A 191 -6.19 -4.99 -8.48
N ARG A 192 -7.26 -4.21 -8.69
CA ARG A 192 -7.71 -3.84 -10.05
C ARG A 192 -6.65 -3.06 -10.83
N MET A 193 -5.90 -2.18 -10.17
CA MET A 193 -4.80 -1.45 -10.81
C MET A 193 -3.68 -2.40 -11.24
N LEU A 194 -3.26 -3.33 -10.37
CA LEU A 194 -2.26 -4.35 -10.72
C LEU A 194 -2.72 -5.25 -11.87
N ALA A 195 -4.01 -5.61 -11.90
CA ALA A 195 -4.61 -6.45 -12.94
C ALA A 195 -4.46 -5.87 -14.34
N ARG A 196 -4.69 -4.56 -14.50
CA ARG A 196 -4.55 -3.85 -15.78
C ARG A 196 -3.15 -3.98 -16.38
N HIS A 197 -2.14 -4.14 -15.53
CA HIS A 197 -0.73 -4.24 -15.90
C HIS A 197 -0.21 -5.68 -15.94
N GLY A 198 -1.05 -6.68 -15.65
CA GLY A 198 -0.63 -8.08 -15.51
C GLY A 198 0.39 -8.30 -14.39
N ALA A 199 0.43 -7.38 -13.42
CA ALA A 199 1.37 -7.45 -12.30
C ALA A 199 0.88 -8.41 -11.22
N VAL A 200 1.81 -8.97 -10.44
CA VAL A 200 1.55 -9.82 -9.27
C VAL A 200 1.50 -8.96 -8.01
N LEU A 201 0.48 -9.17 -7.17
CA LEU A 201 0.42 -8.58 -5.84
C LEU A 201 1.28 -9.41 -4.89
N ASN A 202 2.32 -8.81 -4.32
CA ASN A 202 3.12 -9.44 -3.27
C ASN A 202 2.77 -8.82 -1.92
N PHE A 203 2.25 -9.64 -1.00
CA PHE A 203 1.72 -9.16 0.28
C PHE A 203 2.57 -9.63 1.45
N THR A 204 2.83 -8.74 2.42
CA THR A 204 3.55 -9.09 3.65
C THR A 204 2.62 -9.62 4.74
N CYS A 205 3.18 -10.11 5.86
CA CYS A 205 2.46 -10.58 7.06
C CYS A 205 1.71 -11.90 6.92
N VAL A 206 2.00 -12.72 5.90
CA VAL A 206 1.30 -14.00 5.67
C VAL A 206 1.58 -15.07 6.75
N GLU A 207 2.64 -14.91 7.53
CA GLU A 207 3.04 -15.81 8.60
C GLU A 207 2.34 -15.52 9.93
N MET A 208 1.86 -14.29 10.14
CA MET A 208 1.36 -13.82 11.43
C MET A 208 0.02 -14.47 11.82
N ARG A 209 -0.22 -14.58 13.12
CA ARG A 209 -1.48 -15.06 13.71
C ARG A 209 -2.07 -14.05 14.65
N ASP A 210 -3.41 -13.97 14.70
CA ASP A 210 -4.12 -13.03 15.55
C ASP A 210 -3.75 -13.20 17.04
N HIS A 211 -3.61 -14.46 17.51
CA HIS A 211 -3.29 -14.77 18.90
C HIS A 211 -1.83 -14.49 19.31
N GLU A 212 -0.95 -14.23 18.34
CA GLU A 212 0.45 -13.85 18.59
C GLU A 212 0.61 -12.33 18.77
N GLN A 213 -0.46 -11.56 18.56
CA GLN A 213 -0.43 -10.10 18.60
C GLN A 213 -0.93 -9.54 19.94
N PRO A 214 -0.44 -8.36 20.35
CA PRO A 214 -1.00 -7.66 21.51
C PRO A 214 -2.50 -7.38 21.34
N GLN A 215 -3.29 -7.70 22.37
CA GLN A 215 -4.75 -7.62 22.31
C GLN A 215 -5.26 -6.18 22.24
N ASP A 216 -4.57 -5.27 22.93
CA ASP A 216 -4.83 -3.84 22.92
C ASP A 216 -4.66 -3.25 21.51
N ALA A 217 -3.62 -3.66 20.76
CA ALA A 217 -3.32 -3.19 19.41
C ALA A 217 -4.42 -3.47 18.36
N GLN A 218 -5.46 -4.25 18.70
CA GLN A 218 -6.56 -4.61 17.79
C GLN A 218 -6.06 -5.23 16.47
N CYS A 219 -4.97 -6.01 16.55
CA CYS A 219 -4.38 -6.62 15.37
C CYS A 219 -5.26 -7.71 14.76
N ARG A 220 -5.37 -7.76 13.43
CA ARG A 220 -6.11 -8.80 12.70
C ARG A 220 -5.38 -9.27 11.42
N PRO A 221 -4.11 -9.71 11.50
CA PRO A 221 -3.35 -10.13 10.32
C PRO A 221 -4.03 -11.25 9.52
N GLU A 222 -4.73 -12.18 10.17
CA GLU A 222 -5.38 -13.29 9.45
C GLU A 222 -6.59 -12.81 8.63
N ALA A 223 -7.37 -11.86 9.18
CA ALA A 223 -8.50 -11.26 8.46
C ALA A 223 -8.02 -10.36 7.31
N LEU A 224 -6.95 -9.60 7.55
CA LEU A 224 -6.32 -8.76 6.54
C LEU A 224 -5.82 -9.58 5.34
N VAL A 225 -5.09 -10.68 5.59
CA VAL A 225 -4.64 -11.59 4.51
C VAL A 225 -5.82 -12.17 3.74
N GLN A 226 -6.93 -12.50 4.41
CA GLN A 226 -8.15 -12.99 3.75
C GLN A 226 -8.79 -11.93 2.86
N GLN A 227 -8.87 -10.67 3.30
CA GLN A 227 -9.40 -9.56 2.51
C GLN A 227 -8.56 -9.33 1.25
N VAL A 228 -7.24 -9.21 1.39
CA VAL A 228 -6.33 -8.99 0.25
C VAL A 228 -6.38 -10.15 -0.73
N ALA A 229 -6.46 -11.40 -0.23
CA ALA A 229 -6.60 -12.56 -1.09
C ALA A 229 -7.94 -12.60 -1.84
N ALA A 230 -9.02 -12.14 -1.22
CA ALA A 230 -10.32 -12.00 -1.88
C ALA A 230 -10.26 -10.94 -2.98
N ALA A 231 -9.70 -9.76 -2.69
CA ALA A 231 -9.52 -8.66 -3.64
C ALA A 231 -8.65 -9.06 -4.85
N ALA A 232 -7.51 -9.73 -4.60
CA ALA A 232 -6.63 -10.22 -5.65
C ALA A 232 -7.34 -11.23 -6.57
N ARG A 233 -8.08 -12.17 -5.97
CA ARG A 233 -8.86 -13.17 -6.72
C ARG A 233 -9.96 -12.53 -7.56
N GLU A 234 -10.71 -11.59 -7.00
CA GLU A 234 -11.79 -10.90 -7.72
C GLU A 234 -11.25 -10.09 -8.90
N ALA A 235 -10.09 -9.46 -8.74
CA ALA A 235 -9.42 -8.72 -9.82
C ALA A 235 -8.67 -9.63 -10.82
N GLY A 236 -8.58 -10.94 -10.57
CA GLY A 236 -7.82 -11.86 -11.43
C GLY A 236 -6.29 -11.70 -11.33
N VAL A 237 -5.78 -11.14 -10.23
CA VAL A 237 -4.36 -10.89 -10.01
C VAL A 237 -3.70 -12.05 -9.27
N GLY A 238 -2.49 -12.42 -9.69
CA GLY A 238 -1.66 -13.37 -8.95
C GLY A 238 -1.29 -12.82 -7.57
N LEU A 239 -1.40 -13.65 -6.53
CA LEU A 239 -0.99 -13.31 -5.17
C LEU A 239 0.26 -14.10 -4.78
N ALA A 240 1.32 -13.38 -4.41
CA ALA A 240 2.51 -13.88 -3.74
C ALA A 240 2.54 -13.38 -2.28
N GLY A 241 3.33 -14.04 -1.43
CA GLY A 241 3.43 -13.68 -0.02
C GLY A 241 4.87 -13.70 0.48
N GLU A 242 5.21 -12.68 1.28
CA GLU A 242 6.47 -12.54 2.00
C GLU A 242 6.21 -12.55 3.52
N ASN A 243 7.14 -13.10 4.30
CA ASN A 243 7.09 -12.99 5.74
C ASN A 243 7.49 -11.56 6.17
N ALA A 244 6.78 -10.98 7.13
CA ALA A 244 7.11 -9.66 7.67
C ALA A 244 8.25 -9.73 8.70
N LEU A 245 8.32 -10.79 9.50
CA LEU A 245 9.35 -10.99 10.52
C LEU A 245 10.20 -12.24 10.25
N PRO A 246 11.48 -12.26 10.68
CA PRO A 246 12.30 -13.48 10.63
C PRO A 246 11.70 -14.56 11.54
N CYS A 247 11.09 -15.61 10.96
CA CYS A 247 10.48 -16.70 11.73
C CYS A 247 11.11 -18.05 11.36
N ARG A 248 11.78 -18.71 12.30
CA ARG A 248 12.44 -20.02 12.08
C ARG A 248 11.56 -21.24 12.35
N ARG A 249 10.40 -21.11 13.01
CA ARG A 249 9.64 -22.28 13.55
C ARG A 249 8.20 -22.46 13.05
N CYS A 250 7.52 -21.44 12.51
CA CYS A 250 6.07 -21.52 12.20
C CYS A 250 5.71 -21.49 10.69
N VAL A 251 6.71 -21.37 9.81
CA VAL A 251 6.53 -21.06 8.38
C VAL A 251 5.78 -22.17 7.60
N HIS A 252 6.01 -23.44 7.93
CA HIS A 252 5.58 -24.52 7.03
C HIS A 252 4.07 -24.79 7.01
N ARG A 253 3.30 -24.41 8.06
CA ARG A 253 1.83 -24.57 8.05
C ARG A 253 1.11 -23.31 7.59
N ALA A 254 1.61 -22.12 7.93
CA ALA A 254 1.00 -20.86 7.55
C ALA A 254 1.09 -20.58 6.05
N VAL A 255 2.31 -20.68 5.50
CA VAL A 255 2.58 -20.47 4.07
C VAL A 255 1.90 -21.55 3.22
N VAL A 256 1.90 -22.81 3.68
CA VAL A 256 1.23 -23.91 2.96
C VAL A 256 -0.29 -23.79 3.01
N CYS A 257 -0.90 -23.25 4.07
CA CYS A 257 -2.35 -23.05 4.12
C CYS A 257 -2.81 -21.93 3.16
N VAL A 258 -2.04 -20.85 3.06
CA VAL A 258 -2.27 -19.77 2.07
C VAL A 258 -2.03 -20.31 0.65
N GLN A 259 -0.90 -20.96 0.38
CA GLN A 259 -0.60 -21.54 -0.94
C GLN A 259 -1.59 -22.65 -1.36
N ARG A 260 -2.07 -23.51 -0.44
CA ARG A 260 -3.05 -24.56 -0.76
C ARG A 260 -4.43 -23.98 -1.01
N LYS A 261 -4.89 -22.98 -0.24
CA LYS A 261 -6.17 -22.31 -0.50
C LYS A 261 -6.15 -21.52 -1.82
N LEU A 262 -4.99 -20.97 -2.21
CA LEU A 262 -4.79 -20.29 -3.50
C LEU A 262 -4.73 -21.26 -4.69
N ARG A 263 -4.14 -22.46 -4.54
CA ARG A 263 -4.08 -23.47 -5.63
C ARG A 263 -5.34 -24.33 -5.78
N LEU A 264 -6.11 -24.58 -4.72
CA LEU A 264 -7.26 -25.51 -4.75
C LEU A 264 -8.56 -24.92 -5.31
N ARG A 265 -8.61 -23.62 -5.63
CA ARG A 265 -9.81 -22.97 -6.21
C ARG A 265 -9.57 -22.36 -7.60
N ALA A 266 -8.43 -22.67 -8.22
CA ALA A 266 -8.09 -22.34 -9.61
C ALA A 266 -8.34 -23.52 -10.58
N ARG A 267 -9.26 -24.42 -10.22
CA ARG A 267 -9.82 -25.46 -11.09
C ARG A 267 -11.33 -25.33 -11.11
#